data_AF-A0A9R0ZU25-F1
#
_entry.id   AF-A0A9R0ZU25-F1
#
_cell.length_a   1.000
_cell.length_b   1.000
_cell.length_c   1.000
_cell.angle_alpha   90.00
_cell.angle_beta   90.00
_cell.angle_gamma   90.00
#
_symmetry.space_group_name_H-M   'P 1'
#
loop_
_entity.id
_entity.type
_entity.pdbx_description
1 polymer ?
#
loop_
_entity_poly.entity_id
_entity_poly.type
_entity_poly.pdbx_seq_one_letter_code
_entity_poly.pdbx_strand_id
1 'polypeptide(L)'
;MCPTGHRGLFFCVAVGLWAGLIIGFVTEYYTSNAYSPVQDVADSCRTGAATNVIFGLALGYKSVIIPIFAIAVSIYVSFSIAAMYGIAMAALGMLSTMATGLAIDAYGPISDNAGGIAEMAGMSHRIRERTDALDAAGNTTAAIGKGFAIGSAALVSLALFGAFVSRAGVKVVDVLSPKVFIGLIVGAMLPYWFSAMTMKSVGSAALKMVEEVRRQFNTIPGLMEGTAKPDYATCVKISTDASIKEMIPPGALVMLTPLIVGTLFGVETLSGVLAGALVSGVQIAISASNTGGAWDNAKKYIEAGNSEHARSLGPKGSDCHKAAVIGDTIGDPLKDTSGPSLNILIKLMAVESLVFAPFFATYGGVLFKYI
;
A
#
# COMPACT_ATOMS: atom_id res chain seq x y z
N MET A 1 14.56 25.55 24.44
CA MET A 1 15.14 26.14 23.21
C MET A 1 15.38 25.01 22.23
N CYS A 2 14.68 24.99 21.09
CA CYS A 2 14.96 24.01 20.04
C CYS A 2 16.40 24.28 19.52
N PRO A 3 17.27 23.27 19.38
CA PRO A 3 18.66 23.50 19.01
C PRO A 3 18.75 24.05 17.58
N THR A 4 18.95 25.36 17.43
CA THR A 4 19.19 26.02 16.13
C THR A 4 20.63 25.79 15.69
N GLY A 5 20.85 25.14 14.54
CA GLY A 5 22.17 24.80 13.96
C GLY A 5 22.26 23.35 13.45
N HIS A 6 23.48 22.86 13.14
CA HIS A 6 23.72 21.48 12.67
C HIS A 6 23.09 20.39 13.58
N ARG A 7 23.02 20.65 14.89
CA ARG A 7 22.42 19.74 15.87
C ARG A 7 20.90 19.60 15.70
N GLY A 8 20.21 20.61 15.19
CA GLY A 8 18.77 20.54 14.91
C GLY A 8 18.46 19.60 13.74
N LEU A 9 19.26 19.67 12.66
CA LEU A 9 19.09 18.79 11.50
C LEU A 9 19.32 17.32 11.83
N PHE A 10 20.24 17.02 12.75
CA PHE A 10 20.39 15.66 13.29
C PHE A 10 19.07 15.13 13.85
N PHE A 11 18.34 15.92 14.66
CA PHE A 11 17.06 15.49 15.21
C PHE A 11 15.96 15.35 14.15
N CYS A 12 15.96 16.18 13.10
CA CYS A 12 15.04 16.00 11.96
C CYS A 12 15.23 14.65 11.27
N VAL A 13 16.48 14.27 10.97
CA VAL A 13 16.79 12.98 10.36
C VAL A 13 16.48 11.83 11.33
N ALA A 14 16.90 11.97 12.59
CA ALA A 14 16.73 10.93 13.60
C ALA A 14 15.25 10.64 13.90
N VAL A 15 14.39 11.66 13.99
CA VAL A 15 12.96 11.44 14.27
C VAL A 15 12.30 10.65 13.12
N GLY A 16 12.67 10.93 11.87
CA GLY A 16 12.20 10.16 10.71
C GLY A 16 12.70 8.71 10.71
N LEU A 17 13.98 8.49 11.04
CA LEU A 17 14.57 7.16 11.18
C LEU A 17 13.82 6.32 12.24
N TRP A 18 13.64 6.88 13.44
CA TRP A 18 12.95 6.19 14.53
C TRP A 18 11.46 6.00 14.25
N ALA A 19 10.80 6.95 13.58
CA ALA A 19 9.43 6.75 13.14
C ALA A 19 9.30 5.60 12.15
N GLY A 20 10.26 5.42 11.24
CA GLY A 20 10.34 4.25 10.36
C GLY A 20 10.40 2.95 11.17
N LEU A 21 11.28 2.89 12.17
CA LEU A 21 11.37 1.73 13.05
C LEU A 21 10.06 1.45 13.78
N ILE A 22 9.42 2.46 14.38
CA ILE A 22 8.13 2.32 15.07
C ILE A 22 7.06 1.78 14.11
N ILE A 23 6.98 2.32 12.89
CA ILE A 23 6.07 1.82 11.86
C ILE A 23 6.35 0.35 11.55
N GLY A 24 7.62 -0.05 11.43
CA GLY A 24 8.01 -1.44 11.21
C GLY A 24 7.53 -2.38 12.32
N PHE A 25 7.81 -2.06 13.58
CA PHE A 25 7.37 -2.89 14.73
C PHE A 25 5.85 -3.01 14.83
N VAL A 26 5.11 -1.92 14.60
CA VAL A 26 3.64 -1.97 14.63
C VAL A 26 3.10 -2.77 13.46
N THR A 27 3.71 -2.63 12.28
CA THR A 27 3.30 -3.38 11.10
C THR A 27 3.55 -4.88 11.29
N GLU A 28 4.70 -5.26 11.85
CA GLU A 28 4.99 -6.63 12.24
C GLU A 28 3.92 -7.18 13.20
N TYR A 29 3.58 -6.44 14.25
CA TYR A 29 2.57 -6.86 15.23
C TYR A 29 1.20 -7.14 14.59
N TYR A 30 0.80 -6.37 13.57
CA TYR A 30 -0.49 -6.53 12.90
C TYR A 30 -0.47 -7.52 11.73
N THR A 31 0.69 -7.94 11.24
CA THR A 31 0.78 -8.78 10.03
C THR A 31 1.48 -10.11 10.24
N SER A 32 2.26 -10.30 11.30
CA SER A 32 2.87 -11.58 11.65
C SER A 32 1.90 -12.50 12.40
N ASN A 33 1.84 -13.77 12.01
CA ASN A 33 1.05 -14.80 12.68
C ASN A 33 1.66 -15.30 14.01
N ALA A 34 2.77 -14.71 14.45
CA ALA A 34 3.29 -14.90 15.80
C ALA A 34 2.47 -14.15 16.87
N TYR A 35 1.69 -13.14 16.47
CA TYR A 35 0.94 -12.27 17.38
C TYR A 35 -0.56 -12.50 17.32
N SER A 36 -1.23 -12.10 18.41
CA SER A 36 -2.68 -12.28 18.56
C SER A 36 -3.52 -11.65 17.43
N PRO A 37 -3.22 -10.46 16.85
CA PRO A 37 -4.11 -9.88 15.85
C PRO A 37 -4.36 -10.79 14.64
N VAL A 38 -3.31 -11.43 14.12
CA VAL A 38 -3.42 -12.34 12.97
C VAL A 38 -3.94 -13.70 13.38
N GLN A 39 -3.61 -14.17 14.59
CA GLN A 39 -4.15 -15.42 15.13
C GLN A 39 -5.67 -15.33 15.35
N ASP A 40 -6.18 -14.16 15.77
CA ASP A 40 -7.62 -13.90 15.92
C ASP A 40 -8.32 -13.85 14.55
N VAL A 41 -7.67 -13.29 13.52
CA VAL A 41 -8.17 -13.35 12.13
C VAL A 41 -8.24 -14.82 11.65
N ALA A 42 -7.23 -15.63 11.96
CA ALA A 42 -7.26 -17.07 11.64
C ALA A 42 -8.34 -17.83 12.42
N ASP A 43 -8.51 -17.58 13.73
CA ASP A 43 -9.56 -18.20 14.56
C ASP A 43 -10.96 -17.87 14.05
N SER A 44 -11.18 -16.64 13.58
CA SER A 44 -12.47 -16.21 13.06
C SER A 44 -12.94 -17.04 11.84
N CYS A 45 -12.04 -17.73 11.14
CA CYS A 45 -12.37 -18.66 10.05
C CYS A 45 -13.27 -19.83 10.51
N ARG A 46 -13.32 -20.14 11.82
CA ARG A 46 -14.22 -21.16 12.40
C ARG A 46 -15.69 -20.88 12.11
N THR A 47 -16.06 -19.63 11.89
CA THR A 47 -17.42 -19.20 11.58
C THR A 47 -17.59 -18.76 10.12
N GLY A 48 -16.57 -19.02 9.28
CA GLY A 48 -16.62 -18.83 7.83
C GLY A 48 -15.87 -17.59 7.31
N ALA A 49 -15.94 -17.38 6.00
CA ALA A 49 -15.21 -16.30 5.33
C ALA A 49 -15.72 -14.90 5.71
N ALA A 50 -17.00 -14.76 6.05
CA ALA A 50 -17.60 -13.45 6.36
C ALA A 50 -16.97 -12.82 7.61
N THR A 51 -16.84 -13.60 8.70
CA THR A 51 -16.18 -13.16 9.93
C THR A 51 -14.68 -12.92 9.70
N ASN A 52 -14.02 -13.79 8.94
CA ASN A 52 -12.62 -13.58 8.54
C ASN A 52 -12.40 -12.23 7.82
N VAL A 53 -13.29 -11.86 6.90
CA VAL A 53 -13.23 -10.56 6.21
C VAL A 53 -13.52 -9.39 7.17
N ILE A 54 -14.52 -9.52 8.04
CA ILE A 54 -14.84 -8.47 9.03
C ILE A 54 -13.64 -8.21 9.95
N PHE A 55 -13.02 -9.27 10.48
CA PHE A 55 -11.87 -9.17 11.36
C PHE A 55 -10.65 -8.58 10.65
N GLY A 56 -10.35 -9.01 9.42
CA GLY A 56 -9.21 -8.47 8.67
C GLY A 56 -9.36 -6.99 8.29
N LEU A 57 -10.57 -6.55 7.92
CA LEU A 57 -10.84 -5.12 7.67
C LEU A 57 -10.69 -4.30 8.94
N ALA A 58 -11.28 -4.76 10.05
CA ALA A 58 -11.16 -4.10 11.35
C ALA A 58 -9.70 -4.01 11.81
N LEU A 59 -8.91 -5.07 11.59
CA LEU A 59 -7.48 -5.10 11.88
C LEU A 59 -6.74 -4.01 11.09
N GLY A 60 -6.95 -3.91 9.78
CA GLY A 60 -6.32 -2.89 8.95
C GLY A 60 -6.66 -1.48 9.42
N TYR A 61 -7.93 -1.21 9.71
CA TYR A 61 -8.36 0.09 10.26
C TYR A 61 -7.73 0.40 11.61
N LYS A 62 -7.57 -0.59 12.48
CA LYS A 62 -6.90 -0.42 13.78
C LYS A 62 -5.39 -0.21 13.63
N SER A 63 -4.77 -0.79 12.60
CA SER A 63 -3.32 -0.74 12.39
C SER A 63 -2.80 0.66 12.03
N VAL A 64 -3.66 1.57 11.55
CA VAL A 64 -3.23 2.93 11.12
C VAL A 64 -2.86 3.84 12.29
N ILE A 65 -3.38 3.56 13.50
CA ILE A 65 -3.38 4.51 14.62
C ILE A 65 -1.96 4.94 15.01
N ILE A 66 -1.09 3.97 15.33
CA ILE A 66 0.28 4.27 15.80
C ILE A 66 1.16 4.81 14.67
N PRO A 67 1.14 4.26 13.43
CA PRO A 67 1.85 4.85 12.30
C PRO A 67 1.49 6.32 12.06
N ILE A 68 0.21 6.69 12.14
CA ILE A 68 -0.22 8.08 11.97
C ILE A 68 0.31 8.97 13.11
N PHE A 69 0.31 8.50 14.36
CA PHE A 69 0.94 9.24 15.46
C PHE A 69 2.46 9.40 15.26
N ALA A 70 3.16 8.36 14.78
CA ALA A 70 4.59 8.42 14.50
C ALA A 70 4.90 9.46 13.39
N ILE A 71 4.08 9.48 12.33
CA ILE A 71 4.19 10.49 11.26
C ILE A 71 3.88 11.89 11.81
N ALA A 72 2.83 12.06 12.61
CA ALA A 72 2.45 13.36 13.17
C ALA A 72 3.54 13.94 14.09
N VAL A 73 4.14 13.12 14.96
CA VAL A 73 5.28 13.53 15.81
C VAL A 73 6.48 13.90 14.95
N SER A 74 6.78 13.11 13.92
CA SER A 74 7.87 13.40 12.97
C SER A 74 7.67 14.74 12.26
N ILE A 75 6.45 15.00 11.79
CA ILE A 75 6.08 16.28 11.18
C ILE A 75 6.28 17.41 12.18
N TYR A 76 5.69 17.31 13.38
CA TYR A 76 5.75 18.39 14.37
C TYR A 76 7.19 18.75 14.75
N VAL A 77 8.01 17.75 15.07
CA VAL A 77 9.41 17.96 15.47
C VAL A 77 10.22 18.55 14.33
N SER A 78 10.17 17.93 13.14
CA SER A 78 11.01 18.35 12.01
C SER A 78 10.58 19.70 11.42
N PHE A 79 9.29 19.97 11.35
CA PHE A 79 8.74 21.26 10.92
C PHE A 79 9.18 22.36 11.88
N SER A 80 9.07 22.15 13.20
CA SER A 80 9.42 23.16 14.20
C SER A 80 10.92 23.54 14.18
N ILE A 81 11.78 22.63 13.74
CA ILE A 81 13.23 22.86 13.69
C ILE A 81 13.67 23.54 12.39
N ALA A 82 13.19 23.05 11.24
CA ALA A 82 13.72 23.47 9.94
C ALA A 82 12.67 23.52 8.82
N ALA A 83 11.39 23.74 9.18
CA ALA A 83 10.26 23.86 8.24
C ALA A 83 10.25 22.71 7.21
N MET A 84 10.03 23.03 5.93
CA MET A 84 9.95 22.03 4.85
C MET A 84 11.26 21.26 4.67
N TYR A 85 12.41 21.91 4.88
CA TYR A 85 13.70 21.24 4.79
C TYR A 85 13.85 20.20 5.90
N GLY A 86 13.42 20.52 7.12
CA GLY A 86 13.39 19.57 8.24
C GLY A 86 12.55 18.34 7.93
N ILE A 87 11.34 18.54 7.38
CA ILE A 87 10.45 17.43 7.00
C ILE A 87 11.05 16.58 5.88
N ALA A 88 11.66 17.21 4.87
CA ALA A 88 12.36 16.49 3.80
C ALA A 88 13.53 15.65 4.36
N MET A 89 14.28 16.20 5.31
CA MET A 89 15.36 15.47 6.00
C MET A 89 14.82 14.34 6.89
N ALA A 90 13.64 14.48 7.49
CA ALA A 90 12.98 13.39 8.20
C ALA A 90 12.53 12.27 7.24
N ALA A 91 11.99 12.61 6.07
CA ALA A 91 11.67 11.63 5.03
C ALA A 91 12.93 10.87 4.58
N LEU A 92 14.05 11.58 4.36
CA LEU A 92 15.34 10.97 4.06
C LEU A 92 15.85 10.12 5.21
N GLY A 93 15.66 10.54 6.46
CA GLY A 93 16.03 9.77 7.65
C GLY A 93 15.30 8.44 7.73
N MET A 94 14.00 8.42 7.44
CA MET A 94 13.21 7.19 7.36
C MET A 94 13.72 6.23 6.27
N LEU A 95 14.26 6.77 5.17
CA LEU A 95 14.83 5.99 4.06
C LEU A 95 16.36 5.87 4.11
N SER A 96 17.01 6.33 5.18
CA SER A 96 18.48 6.35 5.26
C SER A 96 19.10 4.94 5.30
N THR A 97 18.30 3.95 5.72
CA THR A 97 18.63 2.53 5.73
C THR A 97 17.95 1.75 4.60
N MET A 98 17.58 2.43 3.50
CA MET A 98 16.83 1.85 2.38
C MET A 98 17.49 0.61 1.78
N ALA A 99 18.83 0.49 1.76
CA ALA A 99 19.50 -0.72 1.29
C ALA A 99 19.10 -1.96 2.11
N THR A 100 19.06 -1.85 3.44
CA THR A 100 18.59 -2.91 4.33
C THR A 100 17.09 -3.14 4.19
N GLY A 101 16.30 -2.06 4.10
CA GLY A 101 14.85 -2.15 3.88
C GLY A 101 14.49 -2.91 2.60
N LEU A 102 15.15 -2.58 1.48
CA LEU A 102 14.97 -3.28 0.21
C LEU A 102 15.46 -4.73 0.26
N ALA A 103 16.54 -5.02 1.00
CA ALA A 103 17.05 -6.38 1.13
C ALA A 103 16.03 -7.30 1.83
N ILE A 104 15.42 -6.84 2.94
CA ILE A 104 14.42 -7.64 3.67
C ILE A 104 13.08 -7.73 2.93
N ASP A 105 12.70 -6.70 2.17
CA ASP A 105 11.48 -6.69 1.35
C ASP A 105 11.65 -7.64 0.15
N ALA A 106 12.72 -7.48 -0.64
CA ALA A 106 13.02 -8.32 -1.80
C ALA A 106 13.26 -9.79 -1.44
N TYR A 107 13.68 -10.08 -0.21
CA TYR A 107 13.78 -11.44 0.31
C TYR A 107 12.43 -12.20 0.25
N GLY A 108 11.30 -11.50 0.43
CA GLY A 108 9.96 -12.11 0.43
C GLY A 108 9.60 -12.75 -0.91
N PRO A 109 9.50 -11.98 -2.01
CA PRO A 109 9.19 -12.53 -3.33
C PRO A 109 10.19 -13.58 -3.84
N ILE A 110 11.45 -13.53 -3.41
CA ILE A 110 12.44 -14.58 -3.71
C ILE A 110 12.05 -15.89 -3.01
N SER A 111 11.65 -15.80 -1.73
CA SER A 111 11.23 -16.96 -0.93
C SER A 111 9.92 -17.57 -1.42
N ASP A 112 8.96 -16.74 -1.83
CA ASP A 112 7.70 -17.18 -2.46
C ASP A 112 7.97 -17.98 -3.75
N ASN A 113 8.77 -17.41 -4.67
CA ASN A 113 9.16 -18.11 -5.90
C ASN A 113 9.91 -19.42 -5.62
N ALA A 114 10.79 -19.45 -4.61
CA ALA A 114 11.48 -20.67 -4.22
C ALA A 114 10.49 -21.78 -3.78
N GLY A 115 9.45 -21.40 -3.02
CA GLY A 115 8.36 -22.32 -2.66
C GLY A 115 7.57 -22.80 -3.87
N GLY A 116 7.22 -21.89 -4.79
CA GLY A 116 6.52 -22.23 -6.03
C GLY A 116 7.31 -23.20 -6.92
N ILE A 117 8.62 -22.98 -7.07
CA ILE A 117 9.52 -23.88 -7.81
C ILE A 117 9.59 -25.25 -7.13
N ALA A 118 9.70 -25.29 -5.80
CA ALA A 118 9.73 -26.55 -5.06
C ALA A 118 8.48 -27.41 -5.29
N GLU A 119 7.30 -26.78 -5.31
CA GLU A 119 6.02 -27.44 -5.58
C GLU A 119 5.94 -27.92 -7.04
N MET A 120 6.25 -27.05 -8.01
CA MET A 120 6.20 -27.38 -9.44
C MET A 120 7.21 -28.46 -9.85
N ALA A 121 8.33 -28.57 -9.12
CA ALA A 121 9.35 -29.60 -9.34
C ALA A 121 9.07 -30.93 -8.60
N GLY A 122 7.95 -31.02 -7.87
CA GLY A 122 7.59 -32.23 -7.12
C GLY A 122 8.61 -32.59 -6.02
N MET A 123 9.24 -31.58 -5.42
CA MET A 123 10.23 -31.79 -4.35
C MET A 123 9.55 -32.26 -3.06
N SER A 124 10.35 -32.69 -2.07
CA SER A 124 9.78 -33.24 -0.84
C SER A 124 9.01 -32.20 -0.03
N HIS A 125 7.97 -32.66 0.69
CA HIS A 125 7.15 -31.81 1.57
C HIS A 125 7.98 -30.98 2.56
N ARG A 126 9.08 -31.55 3.06
CA ARG A 126 10.02 -30.86 3.97
C ARG A 126 10.70 -29.64 3.35
N ILE A 127 10.88 -29.62 2.02
CA ILE A 127 11.39 -28.43 1.31
C ILE A 127 10.31 -27.36 1.29
N ARG A 128 9.05 -27.73 1.00
CA ARG A 128 7.92 -26.80 0.99
C ARG A 128 7.65 -26.19 2.37
N GLU A 129 7.72 -26.99 3.44
CA GLU A 129 7.63 -26.50 4.83
C GLU A 129 8.66 -25.41 5.15
N ARG A 130 9.90 -25.59 4.67
CA ARG A 130 10.97 -24.60 4.87
C ARG A 130 10.68 -23.32 4.10
N THR A 131 10.30 -23.42 2.83
CA THR A 131 9.99 -22.24 2.02
C THR A 131 8.74 -21.51 2.51
N ASP A 132 7.72 -22.22 3.00
CA ASP A 132 6.52 -21.61 3.58
C ASP A 132 6.85 -20.79 4.84
N ALA A 133 7.82 -21.24 5.65
CA ALA A 133 8.30 -20.46 6.79
C ALA A 133 9.05 -19.19 6.36
N LEU A 134 9.85 -19.26 5.28
CA LEU A 134 10.54 -18.09 4.72
C LEU A 134 9.57 -17.10 4.11
N ASP A 135 8.56 -17.60 3.39
CA ASP A 135 7.50 -16.83 2.73
C ASP A 135 6.61 -16.08 3.75
N ALA A 136 6.19 -16.73 4.83
CA ALA A 136 5.43 -16.07 5.90
C ALA A 136 6.20 -14.90 6.55
N ALA A 137 7.52 -15.04 6.71
CA ALA A 137 8.37 -13.92 7.13
C ALA A 137 8.43 -12.82 6.05
N GLY A 138 8.54 -13.21 4.77
CA GLY A 138 8.48 -12.33 3.60
C GLY A 138 7.21 -11.48 3.52
N ASN A 139 6.05 -12.07 3.82
CA ASN A 139 4.77 -11.34 3.88
C ASN A 139 4.80 -10.20 4.90
N THR A 140 5.45 -10.44 6.04
CA THR A 140 5.62 -9.44 7.10
C THR A 140 6.61 -8.36 6.66
N THR A 141 7.74 -8.72 6.06
CA THR A 141 8.74 -7.74 5.61
C THR A 141 8.23 -6.89 4.44
N ALA A 142 7.42 -7.45 3.55
CA ALA A 142 6.74 -6.71 2.48
C ALA A 142 5.76 -5.68 3.05
N ALA A 143 4.99 -6.04 4.09
CA ALA A 143 4.12 -5.08 4.77
C ALA A 143 4.93 -3.96 5.45
N ILE A 144 6.05 -4.29 6.11
CA ILE A 144 6.96 -3.29 6.69
C ILE A 144 7.51 -2.35 5.61
N GLY A 145 7.95 -2.88 4.46
CA GLY A 145 8.41 -2.10 3.31
C GLY A 145 7.35 -1.12 2.81
N LYS A 146 6.09 -1.57 2.69
CA LYS A 146 4.93 -0.73 2.37
C LYS A 146 4.73 0.37 3.42
N GLY A 147 4.85 0.05 4.71
CA GLY A 147 4.79 1.03 5.80
C GLY A 147 5.86 2.12 5.71
N PHE A 148 7.11 1.77 5.45
CA PHE A 148 8.20 2.73 5.21
C PHE A 148 7.93 3.60 3.98
N ALA A 149 7.47 3.00 2.88
CA ALA A 149 7.14 3.72 1.66
C ALA A 149 6.00 4.73 1.88
N ILE A 150 4.95 4.36 2.62
CA ILE A 150 3.82 5.24 2.93
C ILE A 150 4.22 6.35 3.89
N GLY A 151 4.95 6.02 4.98
CA GLY A 151 5.40 7.01 5.96
C GLY A 151 6.33 8.06 5.36
N SER A 152 7.29 7.63 4.55
CA SER A 152 8.21 8.54 3.85
C SER A 152 7.51 9.34 2.76
N ALA A 153 6.56 8.73 2.02
CA ALA A 153 5.72 9.43 1.06
C ALA A 153 4.91 10.56 1.71
N ALA A 154 4.38 10.32 2.92
CA ALA A 154 3.63 11.35 3.65
C ALA A 154 4.52 12.55 4.03
N LEU A 155 5.72 12.28 4.57
CA LEU A 155 6.68 13.32 4.94
C LEU A 155 7.17 14.11 3.71
N VAL A 156 7.65 13.42 2.67
CA VAL A 156 8.18 14.10 1.48
C VAL A 156 7.10 14.89 0.75
N SER A 157 5.87 14.40 0.70
CA SER A 157 4.77 15.11 0.03
C SER A 157 4.37 16.36 0.79
N LEU A 158 4.43 16.36 2.12
CA LEU A 158 4.23 17.57 2.91
C LEU A 158 5.35 18.60 2.65
N ALA A 159 6.61 18.16 2.58
CA ALA A 159 7.73 19.04 2.25
C ALA A 159 7.59 19.64 0.83
N LEU A 160 7.25 18.82 -0.15
CA LEU A 160 6.99 19.24 -1.54
C LEU A 160 5.78 20.17 -1.63
N PHE A 161 4.73 19.93 -0.83
CA PHE A 161 3.57 20.81 -0.76
C PHE A 161 3.93 22.22 -0.28
N GLY A 162 4.70 22.37 0.80
CA GLY A 162 5.13 23.70 1.23
C GLY A 162 6.09 24.38 0.24
N ALA A 163 6.95 23.60 -0.42
CA ALA A 163 7.77 24.10 -1.52
C ALA A 163 6.92 24.58 -2.71
N PHE A 164 5.85 23.85 -3.04
CA PHE A 164 4.88 24.21 -4.08
C PHE A 164 4.19 25.53 -3.75
N VAL A 165 3.66 25.68 -2.53
CA VAL A 165 3.01 26.92 -2.05
C VAL A 165 3.93 28.12 -2.23
N SER A 166 5.20 27.95 -1.83
CA SER A 166 6.22 29.01 -1.97
C SER A 166 6.51 29.32 -3.44
N ARG A 167 6.70 28.29 -4.27
CA ARG A 167 7.04 28.45 -5.69
C ARG A 167 5.90 29.04 -6.52
N ALA A 168 4.66 28.75 -6.13
CA ALA A 168 3.43 29.25 -6.71
C ALA A 168 3.06 30.67 -6.26
N GLY A 169 3.79 31.25 -5.29
CA GLY A 169 3.51 32.59 -4.77
C GLY A 169 2.27 32.68 -3.88
N VAL A 170 1.81 31.55 -3.33
CA VAL A 170 0.66 31.51 -2.42
C VAL A 170 1.11 31.97 -1.03
N LYS A 171 0.51 33.05 -0.52
CA LYS A 171 0.90 33.62 0.80
C LYS A 171 0.44 32.77 1.97
N VAL A 172 -0.81 32.32 1.92
CA VAL A 172 -1.46 31.52 2.98
C VAL A 172 -2.40 30.53 2.31
N VAL A 173 -2.34 29.27 2.72
CA VAL A 173 -3.34 28.26 2.36
C VAL A 173 -4.42 28.25 3.45
N ASP A 174 -5.47 29.03 3.25
CA ASP A 174 -6.59 29.12 4.19
C ASP A 174 -7.63 28.04 3.92
N VAL A 175 -7.75 27.08 4.84
CA VAL A 175 -8.69 25.96 4.77
C VAL A 175 -10.14 26.43 4.69
N LEU A 176 -10.49 27.57 5.28
CA LEU A 176 -11.86 28.10 5.26
C LEU A 176 -12.18 28.88 3.97
N SER A 177 -11.22 29.01 3.05
CA SER A 177 -11.49 29.61 1.75
C SER A 177 -12.20 28.61 0.81
N PRO A 178 -13.18 29.06 0.01
CA PRO A 178 -13.91 28.17 -0.90
C PRO A 178 -13.00 27.39 -1.85
N LYS A 179 -11.99 28.06 -2.43
CA LYS A 179 -11.05 27.44 -3.39
C LYS A 179 -10.26 26.31 -2.76
N VAL A 180 -9.76 26.49 -1.54
CA VAL A 180 -8.95 25.47 -0.85
C VAL A 180 -9.84 24.33 -0.37
N PHE A 181 -11.00 24.61 0.23
CA PHE A 181 -11.86 23.58 0.80
C PHE A 181 -12.43 22.62 -0.26
N ILE A 182 -12.86 23.12 -1.42
CA ILE A 182 -13.30 22.25 -2.52
C ILE A 182 -12.15 21.37 -3.02
N GLY A 183 -10.93 21.92 -3.06
CA GLY A 183 -9.74 21.15 -3.39
C GLY A 183 -9.48 20.06 -2.37
N LEU A 184 -9.61 20.37 -1.08
CA LEU A 184 -9.37 19.46 0.03
C LEU A 184 -10.29 18.23 -0.03
N ILE A 185 -11.60 18.43 -0.18
CA ILE A 185 -12.56 17.32 -0.23
C ILE A 185 -12.41 16.50 -1.51
N VAL A 186 -12.15 17.13 -2.66
CA VAL A 186 -11.90 16.42 -3.92
C VAL A 186 -10.61 15.62 -3.85
N GLY A 187 -9.53 16.23 -3.33
CA GLY A 187 -8.25 15.56 -3.13
C GLY A 187 -8.36 14.36 -2.21
N ALA A 188 -9.13 14.46 -1.13
CA ALA A 188 -9.38 13.36 -0.21
C ALA A 188 -10.14 12.19 -0.85
N MET A 189 -10.91 12.43 -1.91
CA MET A 189 -11.63 11.40 -2.66
C MET A 189 -10.75 10.66 -3.68
N LEU A 190 -9.71 11.31 -4.24
CA LEU A 190 -8.87 10.72 -5.29
C LEU A 190 -8.26 9.34 -4.94
N PRO A 191 -7.74 9.09 -3.71
CA PRO A 191 -7.28 7.76 -3.32
C PRO A 191 -8.36 6.67 -3.46
N TYR A 192 -9.62 7.00 -3.18
CA TYR A 192 -10.73 6.06 -3.31
C TYR A 192 -11.10 5.82 -4.76
N TRP A 193 -11.10 6.87 -5.61
CA TRP A 193 -11.30 6.70 -7.05
C TRP A 193 -10.20 5.85 -7.68
N PHE A 194 -8.94 6.13 -7.34
CA PHE A 194 -7.81 5.31 -7.75
C PHE A 194 -8.00 3.84 -7.35
N SER A 195 -8.33 3.60 -6.08
CA SER A 195 -8.54 2.25 -5.56
C SER A 195 -9.71 1.54 -6.23
N ALA A 196 -10.81 2.24 -6.50
CA ALA A 196 -11.97 1.69 -7.20
C ALA A 196 -11.61 1.19 -8.61
N MET A 197 -10.78 1.94 -9.34
CA MET A 197 -10.30 1.51 -10.66
C MET A 197 -9.43 0.27 -10.52
N THR A 198 -8.37 0.32 -9.71
CA THR A 198 -7.41 -0.79 -9.61
C THR A 198 -8.04 -2.07 -9.06
N MET A 199 -8.92 -1.97 -8.06
CA MET A 199 -9.63 -3.13 -7.50
C MET A 199 -10.55 -3.76 -8.55
N LYS A 200 -11.27 -2.95 -9.33
CA LYS A 200 -12.15 -3.44 -10.39
C LYS A 200 -11.36 -4.09 -11.54
N SER A 201 -10.21 -3.52 -11.90
CA SER A 201 -9.33 -4.07 -12.93
C SER A 201 -8.83 -5.47 -12.54
N VAL A 202 -8.34 -5.63 -11.30
CA VAL A 202 -7.91 -6.95 -10.81
C VAL A 202 -9.09 -7.91 -10.71
N GLY A 203 -10.23 -7.50 -10.15
CA GLY A 203 -11.41 -8.36 -10.05
C GLY A 203 -11.91 -8.87 -11.41
N SER A 204 -11.90 -8.02 -12.43
CA SER A 204 -12.29 -8.40 -13.80
C SER A 204 -11.28 -9.35 -14.44
N ALA A 205 -9.97 -9.14 -14.21
CA ALA A 205 -8.92 -10.03 -14.71
C ALA A 205 -8.92 -11.39 -13.99
N ALA A 206 -9.10 -11.39 -12.67
CA ALA A 206 -9.20 -12.59 -11.85
C ALA A 206 -10.41 -13.45 -12.23
N LEU A 207 -11.57 -12.82 -12.52
CA LEU A 207 -12.75 -13.55 -13.01
C LEU A 207 -12.43 -14.31 -14.31
N LYS A 208 -11.80 -13.65 -15.29
CA LYS A 208 -11.35 -14.29 -16.54
C LYS A 208 -10.33 -15.41 -16.28
N MET A 209 -9.41 -15.20 -15.34
CA MET A 209 -8.42 -16.21 -14.96
C MET A 209 -9.09 -17.46 -14.40
N VAL A 210 -10.10 -17.29 -13.52
CA VAL A 210 -10.86 -18.40 -12.94
C VAL A 210 -11.64 -19.16 -14.02
N GLU A 211 -12.29 -18.45 -14.95
CA GLU A 211 -13.00 -19.07 -16.08
C GLU A 211 -12.05 -19.89 -16.97
N GLU A 212 -10.87 -19.35 -17.29
CA GLU A 212 -9.88 -20.05 -18.11
C GLU A 212 -9.29 -21.27 -17.40
N VAL A 213 -8.90 -21.15 -16.13
CA VAL A 213 -8.37 -22.28 -15.35
C VAL A 213 -9.43 -23.39 -15.23
N ARG A 214 -10.70 -23.02 -14.98
CA ARG A 214 -11.82 -23.97 -15.00
C ARG A 214 -12.00 -24.62 -16.37
N ARG A 215 -11.91 -23.85 -17.46
CA ARG A 215 -12.00 -24.39 -18.82
C ARG A 215 -10.91 -25.44 -19.04
N GLN A 216 -9.66 -25.16 -18.69
CA GLN A 216 -8.57 -26.12 -18.83
C GLN A 216 -8.83 -27.40 -18.03
N PHE A 217 -9.17 -27.28 -16.73
CA PHE A 217 -9.47 -28.44 -15.88
C PHE A 217 -10.66 -29.27 -16.38
N ASN A 218 -11.70 -28.64 -16.93
CA ASN A 218 -12.91 -29.33 -17.36
C ASN A 218 -12.81 -29.92 -18.77
N THR A 219 -11.92 -29.43 -19.62
CA THR A 219 -11.92 -29.75 -21.07
C THR A 219 -10.65 -30.40 -21.59
N ILE A 220 -9.50 -30.29 -20.89
CA ILE A 220 -8.25 -30.94 -21.29
C ILE A 220 -8.18 -32.32 -20.62
N PRO A 221 -8.34 -33.43 -21.37
CA PRO A 221 -8.29 -34.77 -20.79
C PRO A 221 -6.90 -35.07 -20.22
N GLY A 222 -6.85 -35.68 -19.03
CA GLY A 222 -5.59 -36.07 -18.38
C GLY A 222 -4.94 -34.95 -17.54
N LEU A 223 -5.50 -33.74 -17.51
CA LEU A 223 -4.89 -32.60 -16.81
C LEU A 223 -4.96 -32.75 -15.29
N MET A 224 -6.14 -33.07 -14.73
CA MET A 224 -6.30 -33.27 -13.28
C MET A 224 -5.60 -34.55 -12.80
N GLU A 225 -5.44 -35.53 -13.69
CA GLU A 225 -4.70 -36.76 -13.45
C GLU A 225 -3.18 -36.57 -13.52
N GLY A 226 -2.70 -35.39 -13.95
CA GLY A 226 -1.27 -35.06 -14.06
C GLY A 226 -0.56 -35.71 -15.26
N THR A 227 -1.32 -36.20 -16.24
CA THR A 227 -0.79 -36.86 -17.45
C THR A 227 -0.73 -35.94 -18.68
N ALA A 228 -1.47 -34.82 -18.66
CA ALA A 228 -1.40 -33.75 -19.66
C ALA A 228 -0.79 -32.47 -19.07
N LYS A 229 -0.17 -31.65 -19.92
CA LYS A 229 0.38 -30.35 -19.51
C LYS A 229 -0.68 -29.25 -19.67
N PRO A 230 -0.79 -28.32 -18.71
CA PRO A 230 -1.64 -27.13 -18.85
C PRO A 230 -1.07 -26.15 -19.88
N ASP A 231 -1.93 -25.27 -20.37
CA ASP A 231 -1.54 -24.12 -21.19
C ASP A 231 -1.30 -22.90 -20.30
N TYR A 232 -0.04 -22.70 -19.90
CA TYR A 232 0.37 -21.54 -19.12
C TYR A 232 0.29 -20.23 -19.93
N ALA A 233 0.49 -20.28 -21.24
CA ALA A 233 0.60 -19.08 -22.08
C ALA A 233 -0.72 -18.31 -22.14
N THR A 234 -1.86 -19.01 -22.13
CA THR A 234 -3.18 -18.35 -22.09
C THR A 234 -3.40 -17.60 -20.78
N CYS A 235 -3.02 -18.17 -19.63
CA CYS A 235 -3.08 -17.45 -18.35
C CYS A 235 -2.17 -16.20 -18.35
N VAL A 236 -0.93 -16.34 -18.84
CA VAL A 236 0.00 -15.20 -19.00
C VAL A 236 -0.60 -14.11 -19.90
N LYS A 237 -1.25 -14.50 -21.00
CA LYS A 237 -1.89 -13.55 -21.92
C LYS A 237 -3.02 -12.78 -21.25
N ILE A 238 -3.86 -13.44 -20.44
CA ILE A 238 -4.99 -12.78 -19.74
C ILE A 238 -4.48 -11.68 -18.81
N SER A 239 -3.47 -11.97 -17.98
CA SER A 239 -2.91 -10.97 -17.06
C SER A 239 -2.10 -9.89 -17.80
N THR A 240 -1.41 -10.23 -18.88
CA THR A 240 -0.66 -9.27 -19.70
C THR A 240 -1.59 -8.27 -20.39
N ASP A 241 -2.62 -8.76 -21.09
CA ASP A 241 -3.58 -7.90 -21.79
C ASP A 241 -4.32 -6.97 -20.81
N ALA A 242 -4.73 -7.52 -19.65
CA ALA A 242 -5.42 -6.74 -18.62
C ALA A 242 -4.50 -5.67 -18.01
N SER A 243 -3.27 -6.03 -17.61
CA SER A 243 -2.37 -5.09 -16.93
C SER A 243 -1.99 -3.90 -17.82
N ILE A 244 -1.61 -4.14 -19.08
CA ILE A 244 -1.22 -3.08 -20.02
C ILE A 244 -2.39 -2.14 -20.35
N LYS A 245 -3.59 -2.69 -20.52
CA LYS A 245 -4.78 -1.88 -20.82
C LYS A 245 -5.23 -1.07 -19.60
N GLU A 246 -5.33 -1.72 -18.46
CA GLU A 246 -6.00 -1.17 -17.28
C GLU A 246 -5.08 -0.31 -16.39
N MET A 247 -3.76 -0.30 -16.64
CA MET A 247 -2.84 0.65 -15.97
C MET A 247 -3.00 2.10 -16.45
N ILE A 248 -3.56 2.31 -17.65
CA ILE A 248 -3.66 3.64 -18.26
C ILE A 248 -4.60 4.58 -17.48
N PRO A 249 -5.85 4.19 -17.12
CA PRO A 249 -6.76 5.11 -16.44
C PRO A 249 -6.28 5.56 -15.04
N PRO A 250 -5.79 4.68 -14.14
CA PRO A 250 -5.22 5.12 -12.86
C PRO A 250 -3.99 6.02 -13.04
N GLY A 251 -3.11 5.72 -14.01
CA GLY A 251 -1.97 6.58 -14.33
C GLY A 251 -2.42 7.96 -14.84
N ALA A 252 -3.39 7.99 -15.75
CA ALA A 252 -3.96 9.24 -16.26
C ALA A 252 -4.64 10.05 -15.15
N LEU A 253 -5.36 9.41 -14.21
CA LEU A 253 -5.96 10.11 -13.07
C LEU A 253 -4.88 10.88 -12.27
N VAL A 254 -3.78 10.21 -11.94
CA VAL A 254 -2.71 10.81 -11.12
C VAL A 254 -2.00 11.94 -11.86
N MET A 255 -1.60 11.72 -13.12
CA MET A 255 -0.86 12.70 -13.92
C MET A 255 -1.74 13.90 -14.35
N LEU A 256 -2.98 13.64 -14.75
CA LEU A 256 -3.84 14.72 -15.25
C LEU A 256 -4.44 15.55 -14.12
N THR A 257 -4.52 15.04 -12.89
CA THR A 257 -5.13 15.81 -11.78
C THR A 257 -4.41 17.13 -11.51
N PRO A 258 -3.08 17.18 -11.26
CA PRO A 258 -2.38 18.44 -11.08
C PRO A 258 -2.53 19.39 -12.28
N LEU A 259 -2.44 18.86 -13.50
CA LEU A 259 -2.55 19.64 -14.73
C LEU A 259 -3.94 20.26 -14.90
N ILE A 260 -5.00 19.48 -14.73
CA ILE A 260 -6.39 19.93 -14.85
C ILE A 260 -6.72 20.90 -13.73
N VAL A 261 -6.44 20.55 -12.47
CA VAL A 261 -6.78 21.38 -11.32
C VAL A 261 -5.97 22.68 -11.33
N GLY A 262 -4.66 22.60 -11.54
CA GLY A 262 -3.79 23.77 -11.59
C GLY A 262 -4.14 24.72 -12.75
N THR A 263 -4.46 24.18 -13.93
CA THR A 263 -4.82 25.01 -15.10
C THR A 263 -6.21 25.63 -14.95
N LEU A 264 -7.23 24.84 -14.59
CA LEU A 264 -8.61 25.31 -14.57
C LEU A 264 -8.95 26.09 -13.29
N PHE A 265 -8.53 25.59 -12.12
CA PHE A 265 -8.94 26.10 -10.81
C PHE A 265 -7.83 26.87 -10.07
N GLY A 266 -6.57 26.69 -10.48
CA GLY A 266 -5.45 27.46 -9.93
C GLY A 266 -4.79 26.84 -8.72
N VAL A 267 -3.79 27.55 -8.19
CA VAL A 267 -2.83 27.03 -7.21
C VAL A 267 -3.42 26.88 -5.80
N GLU A 268 -4.44 27.67 -5.44
CA GLU A 268 -5.12 27.54 -4.15
C GLU A 268 -5.98 26.28 -4.09
N THR A 269 -6.72 25.97 -5.15
CA THR A 269 -7.48 24.71 -5.22
C THR A 269 -6.57 23.51 -5.29
N LEU A 270 -5.48 23.59 -6.07
CA LEU A 270 -4.47 22.53 -6.11
C LEU A 270 -3.81 22.32 -4.73
N SER A 271 -3.60 23.39 -3.94
CA SER A 271 -3.11 23.27 -2.55
C SER A 271 -4.05 22.43 -1.68
N GLY A 272 -5.36 22.65 -1.81
CA GLY A 272 -6.37 21.81 -1.16
C GLY A 272 -6.27 20.35 -1.61
N VAL A 273 -6.18 20.10 -2.92
CA VAL A 273 -6.08 18.74 -3.48
C VAL A 273 -4.88 17.98 -2.91
N LEU A 274 -3.71 18.60 -2.88
CA LEU A 274 -2.49 17.99 -2.35
C LEU A 274 -2.62 17.63 -0.86
N ALA A 275 -3.17 18.54 -0.04
CA ALA A 275 -3.38 18.29 1.37
C ALA A 275 -4.40 17.16 1.59
N GLY A 276 -5.51 17.15 0.85
CA GLY A 276 -6.57 16.16 0.96
C GLY A 276 -6.12 14.77 0.54
N ALA A 277 -5.45 14.67 -0.60
CA ALA A 277 -4.91 13.41 -1.11
C ALA A 277 -3.89 12.79 -0.14
N LEU A 278 -3.05 13.63 0.48
CA LEU A 278 -2.09 13.20 1.50
C LEU A 278 -2.79 12.61 2.73
N VAL A 279 -3.64 13.39 3.41
CA VAL A 279 -4.19 12.98 4.72
C VAL A 279 -5.24 11.88 4.63
N SER A 280 -5.90 11.75 3.48
CA SER A 280 -6.85 10.67 3.19
C SER A 280 -6.14 9.42 2.68
N GLY A 281 -5.26 9.57 1.68
CA GLY A 281 -4.63 8.45 0.99
C GLY A 281 -3.72 7.63 1.89
N VAL A 282 -3.05 8.27 2.84
CA VAL A 282 -2.21 7.57 3.83
C VAL A 282 -3.02 6.54 4.65
N GLN A 283 -4.28 6.83 4.97
CA GLN A 283 -5.11 5.96 5.80
C GLN A 283 -5.45 4.66 5.08
N ILE A 284 -5.99 4.79 3.86
CA ILE A 284 -6.38 3.65 3.02
C ILE A 284 -5.16 2.85 2.55
N ALA A 285 -4.02 3.49 2.31
CA ALA A 285 -2.79 2.79 1.93
C ALA A 285 -2.29 1.85 3.05
N ILE A 286 -2.26 2.34 4.30
CA ILE A 286 -1.81 1.53 5.45
C ILE A 286 -2.82 0.42 5.73
N SER A 287 -4.12 0.75 5.81
CA SER A 287 -5.13 -0.23 6.16
C SER A 287 -5.24 -1.34 5.11
N ALA A 288 -5.23 -1.01 3.81
CA ALA A 288 -5.28 -2.01 2.74
C ALA A 288 -4.05 -2.95 2.75
N SER A 289 -2.85 -2.39 2.91
CA SER A 289 -1.61 -3.17 2.93
C SER A 289 -1.58 -4.13 4.12
N ASN A 290 -1.94 -3.65 5.31
CA ASN A 290 -1.90 -4.45 6.54
C ASN A 290 -3.03 -5.47 6.60
N THR A 291 -4.24 -5.13 6.12
CA THR A 291 -5.35 -6.09 6.02
C THR A 291 -4.96 -7.27 5.12
N GLY A 292 -4.44 -7.02 3.92
CA GLY A 292 -4.07 -8.10 3.03
C GLY A 292 -2.89 -8.93 3.56
N GLY A 293 -1.89 -8.30 4.18
CA GLY A 293 -0.78 -9.03 4.82
C GLY A 293 -1.24 -9.91 5.97
N ALA A 294 -2.22 -9.43 6.77
CA ALA A 294 -2.80 -10.20 7.86
C ALA A 294 -3.60 -11.42 7.36
N TRP A 295 -4.41 -11.27 6.30
CA TRP A 295 -5.13 -12.42 5.73
C TRP A 295 -4.19 -13.48 5.15
N ASP A 296 -3.12 -13.06 4.46
CA ASP A 296 -2.14 -13.99 3.92
C ASP A 296 -1.46 -14.79 5.05
N ASN A 297 -0.97 -14.10 6.09
CA ASN A 297 -0.33 -14.78 7.21
C ASN A 297 -1.30 -15.56 8.10
N ALA A 298 -2.58 -15.20 8.15
CA ALA A 298 -3.63 -16.02 8.77
C ALA A 298 -3.86 -17.32 7.99
N LYS A 299 -3.85 -17.27 6.65
CA LYS A 299 -3.86 -18.47 5.80
C LYS A 299 -2.60 -19.31 6.05
N LYS A 300 -1.41 -18.71 6.00
CA LYS A 300 -0.13 -19.41 6.30
C LYS A 300 -0.10 -20.06 7.68
N TYR A 301 -0.73 -19.43 8.67
CA TYR A 301 -0.84 -19.98 10.02
C TYR A 301 -1.57 -21.33 10.03
N ILE A 302 -2.73 -21.39 9.36
CA ILE A 302 -3.53 -22.62 9.24
C ILE A 302 -2.80 -23.66 8.39
N GLU A 303 -2.19 -23.24 7.28
CA GLU A 303 -1.44 -24.11 6.36
C GLU A 303 -0.24 -24.79 7.04
N ALA A 304 0.44 -24.08 7.94
CA ALA A 304 1.64 -24.57 8.62
C ALA A 304 1.31 -25.53 9.77
N GLY A 305 0.22 -25.34 10.51
CA GLY A 305 -0.17 -26.26 11.59
C GLY A 305 0.88 -26.41 12.72
N ASN A 306 1.72 -25.40 12.95
CA ASN A 306 2.86 -25.48 13.88
C ASN A 306 2.49 -25.38 15.37
N SER A 307 1.24 -25.05 15.69
CA SER A 307 0.71 -24.99 17.06
C SER A 307 -0.53 -25.86 17.19
N GLU A 308 -0.98 -26.13 18.42
CA GLU A 308 -2.25 -26.83 18.64
C GLU A 308 -3.44 -26.05 18.06
N HIS A 309 -3.44 -24.72 18.24
CA HIS A 309 -4.45 -23.83 17.68
C HIS A 309 -4.44 -23.81 16.14
N ALA A 310 -3.27 -23.75 15.50
CA ALA A 310 -3.18 -23.84 14.05
C ALA A 310 -3.71 -25.19 13.52
N ARG A 311 -3.39 -26.28 14.22
CA ARG A 311 -3.86 -27.63 13.85
C ARG A 311 -5.36 -27.80 14.02
N SER A 312 -5.99 -27.13 14.98
CA SER A 312 -7.45 -27.19 15.17
C SER A 312 -8.23 -26.49 14.05
N LEU A 313 -7.59 -25.56 13.34
CA LEU A 313 -8.16 -24.88 12.16
C LEU A 313 -7.87 -25.65 10.85
N GLY A 314 -6.80 -26.45 10.84
CA GLY A 314 -6.42 -27.29 9.70
C GLY A 314 -7.27 -28.57 9.56
N PRO A 315 -6.83 -29.55 8.73
CA PRO A 315 -5.69 -29.47 7.81
C PRO A 315 -6.00 -28.60 6.57
N LYS A 316 -5.02 -28.44 5.67
CA LYS A 316 -5.25 -27.86 4.33
C LYS A 316 -6.46 -28.54 3.67
N GLY A 317 -7.38 -27.72 3.14
CA GLY A 317 -8.64 -28.17 2.54
C GLY A 317 -9.84 -28.17 3.49
N SER A 318 -9.64 -27.94 4.80
CA SER A 318 -10.74 -27.70 5.76
C SER A 318 -11.56 -26.46 5.38
N ASP A 319 -12.76 -26.32 5.96
CA ASP A 319 -13.60 -25.15 5.73
C ASP A 319 -12.98 -23.86 6.29
N CYS A 320 -12.26 -23.94 7.42
CA CYS A 320 -11.50 -22.82 7.95
C CYS A 320 -10.36 -22.41 7.00
N HIS A 321 -9.64 -23.39 6.44
CA HIS A 321 -8.60 -23.12 5.45
C HIS A 321 -9.16 -22.45 4.19
N LYS A 322 -10.28 -22.95 3.65
CA LYS A 322 -10.96 -22.31 2.51
C LYS A 322 -11.40 -20.88 2.84
N ALA A 323 -11.94 -20.64 4.03
CA ALA A 323 -12.32 -19.30 4.48
C ALA A 323 -11.11 -18.34 4.53
N ALA A 324 -9.97 -18.81 5.03
CA ALA A 324 -8.74 -18.02 5.05
C ALA A 324 -8.21 -17.71 3.63
N VAL A 325 -8.32 -18.66 2.70
CA VAL A 325 -7.97 -18.43 1.27
C VAL A 325 -8.89 -17.38 0.64
N ILE A 326 -10.18 -17.33 1.01
CA ILE A 326 -11.08 -16.26 0.54
C ILE A 326 -10.60 -14.89 1.06
N GLY A 327 -10.25 -14.77 2.34
CA GLY A 327 -9.69 -13.53 2.89
C GLY A 327 -8.41 -13.11 2.15
N ASP A 328 -7.48 -14.04 1.95
CA ASP A 328 -6.21 -13.77 1.28
C ASP A 328 -6.39 -13.27 -0.16
N THR A 329 -7.25 -13.94 -0.93
CA THR A 329 -7.54 -13.54 -2.33
C THR A 329 -8.31 -12.21 -2.44
N ILE A 330 -9.05 -11.79 -1.40
CA ILE A 330 -9.57 -10.42 -1.30
C ILE A 330 -8.44 -9.44 -0.97
N GLY A 331 -7.49 -9.86 -0.14
CA GLY A 331 -6.30 -9.12 0.27
C GLY A 331 -5.29 -8.86 -0.83
N ASP A 332 -5.17 -9.73 -1.84
CA ASP A 332 -4.22 -9.60 -2.94
C ASP A 332 -4.30 -8.24 -3.67
N PRO A 333 -5.45 -7.82 -4.24
CA PRO A 333 -5.55 -6.51 -4.90
C PRO A 333 -5.45 -5.34 -3.91
N LEU A 334 -5.73 -5.55 -2.63
CA LEU A 334 -5.55 -4.53 -1.60
C LEU A 334 -4.07 -4.30 -1.31
N LYS A 335 -3.30 -5.37 -1.06
CA LYS A 335 -1.92 -5.28 -0.60
C LYS A 335 -0.91 -5.16 -1.73
N ASP A 336 -1.21 -5.63 -2.94
CA ASP A 336 -0.23 -5.69 -4.03
C ASP A 336 -0.60 -4.89 -5.27
N THR A 337 -1.77 -4.25 -5.30
CA THR A 337 -2.15 -3.34 -6.39
C THR A 337 -2.54 -1.96 -5.88
N SER A 338 -3.65 -1.85 -5.16
CA SER A 338 -4.19 -0.55 -4.74
C SER A 338 -3.37 0.10 -3.62
N GLY A 339 -3.27 -0.56 -2.46
CA GLY A 339 -2.56 -0.08 -1.26
C GLY A 339 -1.17 0.47 -1.53
N PRO A 340 -0.23 -0.29 -2.11
CA PRO A 340 1.12 0.20 -2.36
C PRO A 340 1.14 1.30 -3.43
N SER A 341 0.27 1.27 -4.45
CA SER A 341 0.27 2.31 -5.49
C SER A 341 -0.19 3.68 -4.97
N LEU A 342 -0.96 3.72 -3.87
CA LEU A 342 -1.41 4.97 -3.27
C LEU A 342 -0.27 5.84 -2.73
N ASN A 343 0.84 5.24 -2.27
CA ASN A 343 2.01 6.05 -1.87
C ASN A 343 2.63 6.79 -3.07
N ILE A 344 2.54 6.18 -4.26
CA ILE A 344 3.00 6.77 -5.53
C ILE A 344 2.07 7.90 -5.94
N LEU A 345 0.75 7.69 -5.89
CA LEU A 345 -0.25 8.73 -6.16
C LEU A 345 0.05 10.01 -5.36
N ILE A 346 0.32 9.88 -4.07
CA ILE A 346 0.55 11.02 -3.17
C ILE A 346 1.83 11.78 -3.53
N LYS A 347 2.98 11.08 -3.61
CA LYS A 347 4.28 11.73 -3.88
C LYS A 347 4.41 12.23 -5.32
N LEU A 348 3.77 11.57 -6.27
CA LEU A 348 3.82 11.94 -7.68
C LEU A 348 3.05 13.24 -7.93
N MET A 349 1.82 13.36 -7.44
CA MET A 349 1.06 14.61 -7.57
C MET A 349 1.77 15.78 -6.88
N ALA A 350 2.42 15.54 -5.74
CA ALA A 350 3.15 16.58 -5.02
C ALA A 350 4.35 17.12 -5.82
N VAL A 351 5.21 16.24 -6.36
CA VAL A 351 6.37 16.67 -7.15
C VAL A 351 5.95 17.27 -8.50
N GLU A 352 4.94 16.70 -9.16
CA GLU A 352 4.41 17.24 -10.41
C GLU A 352 3.85 18.65 -10.21
N SER A 353 3.07 18.86 -9.15
CA SER A 353 2.55 20.18 -8.81
C SER A 353 3.66 21.20 -8.57
N LEU A 354 4.72 20.81 -7.85
CA LEU A 354 5.89 21.67 -7.61
C LEU A 354 6.60 22.04 -8.92
N VAL A 355 6.83 21.08 -9.81
CA VAL A 355 7.51 21.31 -11.10
C VAL A 355 6.72 22.29 -11.97
N PHE A 356 5.40 22.12 -12.04
CA PHE A 356 4.52 22.99 -12.82
C PHE A 356 4.04 24.25 -12.06
N ALA A 357 4.47 24.47 -10.82
CA ALA A 357 4.02 25.60 -9.99
C ALA A 357 4.13 26.97 -10.69
N PRO A 358 5.24 27.31 -11.39
CA PRO A 358 5.35 28.60 -12.09
C PRO A 358 4.36 28.73 -13.24
N PHE A 359 4.10 27.63 -13.95
CA PHE A 359 3.12 27.57 -15.03
C PHE A 359 1.71 27.80 -14.49
N PHE A 360 1.32 27.08 -13.42
CA PHE A 360 0.00 27.25 -12.81
C PHE A 360 -0.21 28.65 -12.22
N ALA A 361 0.81 29.21 -11.57
CA ALA A 361 0.73 30.55 -11.01
C ALA A 361 0.55 31.64 -12.10
N THR A 362 1.18 31.45 -13.26
CA THR A 362 1.13 32.43 -14.37
C THR A 362 -0.12 32.25 -15.22
N TYR A 363 -0.38 31.02 -15.68
CA TYR A 363 -1.38 30.72 -16.71
C TYR A 363 -2.62 30.01 -16.17
N GLY A 364 -2.55 29.41 -14.98
CA GLY A 364 -3.65 28.68 -14.37
C GLY A 364 -4.77 29.55 -13.80
N GLY A 365 -5.72 28.89 -13.14
CA GLY A 365 -6.92 29.53 -12.58
C GLY A 365 -7.88 30.06 -13.65
N VAL A 366 -7.88 29.44 -14.83
CA VAL A 366 -8.63 29.90 -16.01
C VAL A 366 -10.10 30.15 -15.70
N LEU A 367 -10.78 29.24 -15.00
CA LEU A 367 -12.20 29.40 -14.68
C LEU A 367 -12.46 30.65 -13.82
N PHE A 368 -11.58 30.96 -12.87
CA PHE A 368 -11.71 32.13 -12.00
C PHE A 368 -11.21 33.43 -12.62
N LYS A 369 -10.58 33.39 -13.81
CA LYS A 369 -10.23 34.59 -14.58
C LYS A 369 -11.38 35.07 -15.46
N TYR A 370 -12.32 34.18 -15.79
CA TYR A 370 -13.47 34.44 -16.67
C TYR A 370 -14.82 34.54 -15.92
N ILE A 371 -14.80 34.41 -14.59
CA ILE A 371 -15.93 34.66 -13.68
C ILE A 371 -15.63 35.94 -12.91
#